data_AF-A0A252E570-F1
#
_entry.id   AF-A0A252E570-F1
#
_cell.length_a   1.000
_cell.length_b   1.000
_cell.length_c   1.000
_cell.angle_alpha   90.00
_cell.angle_beta   90.00
_cell.angle_gamma   90.00
#
_symmetry.space_group_name_H-M   'P 1'
#
loop_
_entity.id
_entity.type
_entity.pdbx_description
1 polymer ?
#
loop_
_entity_poly.entity_id
_entity_poly.type
_entity_poly.pdbx_seq_one_letter_code
_entity_poly.pdbx_strand_id
1 'polypeptide(L)'
;MIAQGPQAQQIHPRDWSWPFWPAVPLYPYGKRRTVCTEVVKDTIWTFDQPHGILYTIVPIRMTVVKLEAGGLFVYAPVAPTPECIRLLKDLVAKHGSVKYIILPTSSGLEHKVFVGPFARRFPQAQVFVAPHQWSFPINLPLSWLGFPQSRTQEIPEDNSQVPFSDEFDYAVLDINLGRGSFGEVAVFHKRSRTLLLTDTILSVPEDPPAIAQIDPYPLLFHARENGLEVIEDNQANRRKGWQRISLFAIYFRPNALQVAGLRQVFADILKAPDRSKRAYFGLFPFRWQENWQQSFANLRGDGRPFVAPILQTLILPQGPKQVLDWADKVANWDFEQIISCHFDSPIKTNPRQFPQAFAFLEKNASISQPLPEEDVRFIKELEAGLLKRGIATPPKEKV
;
A
#
# COMPACT_ATOMS: atom_id res chain seq x y z
N MET A 1 -7.10 21.34 43.93
CA MET A 1 -7.84 20.79 42.78
C MET A 1 -6.84 20.08 41.89
N ILE A 2 -6.80 18.75 41.96
CA ILE A 2 -5.84 17.93 41.22
C ILE A 2 -6.38 17.77 39.80
N ALA A 3 -5.61 18.26 38.82
CA ALA A 3 -5.91 18.09 37.41
C ALA A 3 -5.93 16.59 37.07
N GLN A 4 -7.06 16.13 36.55
CA GLN A 4 -7.20 14.77 36.03
C GLN A 4 -6.34 14.67 34.76
N GLY A 5 -5.38 13.75 34.76
CA GLY A 5 -4.63 13.39 33.56
C GLY A 5 -5.54 12.81 32.47
N PRO A 6 -5.05 12.72 31.21
CA PRO A 6 -5.85 12.20 30.11
C PRO A 6 -6.33 10.78 30.43
N GLN A 7 -7.65 10.60 30.49
CA GLN A 7 -8.27 9.29 30.63
C GLN A 7 -7.73 8.36 29.55
N ALA A 8 -7.08 7.27 29.96
CA ALA A 8 -6.77 6.17 29.06
C ALA A 8 -8.09 5.67 28.46
N GLN A 9 -8.32 5.96 27.17
CA GLN A 9 -9.52 5.55 26.46
C GLN A 9 -9.67 4.03 26.60
N GLN A 10 -10.78 3.56 27.18
CA GLN A 10 -11.09 2.15 27.25
C GLN A 10 -11.24 1.61 25.82
N ILE A 11 -10.28 0.78 25.42
CA ILE A 11 -10.25 0.15 24.10
C ILE A 11 -11.27 -0.97 24.09
N HIS A 12 -12.39 -0.80 23.37
CA HIS A 12 -13.39 -1.85 23.23
C HIS A 12 -13.03 -2.78 22.05
N PRO A 13 -13.13 -4.12 22.18
CA PRO A 13 -12.82 -5.05 21.08
C PRO A 13 -13.67 -4.85 19.81
N ARG A 14 -14.84 -4.21 19.94
CA ARG A 14 -15.70 -3.83 18.80
C ARG A 14 -15.15 -2.65 18.01
N ASP A 15 -14.19 -1.89 18.57
CA ASP A 15 -13.64 -0.71 17.90
C ASP A 15 -12.86 -1.05 16.64
N TRP A 16 -12.45 -2.31 16.48
CA TRP A 16 -11.68 -2.79 15.34
C TRP A 16 -12.54 -3.55 14.34
N SER A 17 -13.85 -3.64 14.57
CA SER A 17 -14.73 -4.48 13.75
C SER A 17 -14.81 -3.98 12.31
N TRP A 18 -14.52 -4.86 11.37
CA TRP A 18 -14.69 -4.65 9.94
C TRP A 18 -15.56 -5.77 9.34
N PRO A 19 -16.90 -5.67 9.41
CA PRO A 19 -17.79 -6.77 9.01
C PRO A 19 -17.77 -7.05 7.50
N PHE A 20 -17.31 -6.10 6.67
CA PHE A 20 -17.27 -6.22 5.22
C PHE A 20 -16.01 -6.90 4.67
N TRP A 21 -15.19 -7.48 5.56
CA TRP A 21 -14.00 -8.25 5.17
C TRP A 21 -14.24 -9.39 4.17
N PRO A 22 -15.42 -10.06 4.08
CA PRO A 22 -15.60 -11.12 3.08
C PRO A 22 -15.52 -10.64 1.63
N ALA A 23 -15.72 -9.35 1.36
CA ALA A 23 -15.61 -8.79 0.01
C ALA A 23 -14.18 -8.85 -0.53
N VAL A 24 -13.20 -8.65 0.34
CA VAL A 24 -11.76 -8.75 0.05
C VAL A 24 -11.11 -9.45 1.26
N PRO A 25 -11.07 -10.80 1.27
CA PRO A 25 -10.80 -11.60 2.46
C PRO A 25 -9.31 -11.67 2.79
N LEU A 26 -8.74 -10.51 3.12
CA LEU A 26 -7.34 -10.32 3.43
C LEU A 26 -7.15 -10.06 4.92
N TYR A 27 -6.01 -10.47 5.45
CA TYR A 27 -5.64 -10.21 6.85
C TYR A 27 -5.74 -8.70 7.16
N PRO A 28 -6.15 -8.31 8.38
CA PRO A 28 -6.58 -9.13 9.53
C PRO A 28 -8.09 -9.46 9.51
N TYR A 29 -8.68 -9.57 8.31
CA TYR A 29 -10.07 -9.90 8.12
C TYR A 29 -10.97 -8.89 8.85
N GLY A 30 -11.80 -9.36 9.77
CA GLY A 30 -12.78 -8.56 10.49
C GLY A 30 -12.27 -7.72 11.65
N LYS A 31 -10.95 -7.66 11.92
CA LYS A 31 -10.39 -6.92 13.07
C LYS A 31 -9.21 -6.03 12.65
N ARG A 32 -9.48 -4.78 12.30
CA ARG A 32 -8.47 -3.84 11.78
C ARG A 32 -8.19 -2.73 12.80
N ARG A 33 -6.98 -2.76 13.36
CA ARG A 33 -6.42 -1.65 14.15
C ARG A 33 -6.05 -0.50 13.23
N THR A 34 -6.08 0.71 13.77
CA THR A 34 -5.68 1.94 13.09
C THR A 34 -4.66 2.70 13.92
N VAL A 35 -3.53 3.05 13.34
CA VAL A 35 -2.55 4.00 13.92
C VAL A 35 -2.69 5.32 13.18
N CYS A 36 -3.00 6.39 13.93
CA CYS A 36 -3.02 7.74 13.40
C CYS A 36 -1.70 8.44 13.75
N THR A 37 -1.00 8.96 12.74
CA THR A 37 0.27 9.69 12.91
C THR A 37 0.15 11.06 12.27
N GLU A 38 0.50 12.11 13.01
CA GLU A 38 0.68 13.44 12.43
C GLU A 38 2.05 13.50 11.74
N VAL A 39 2.06 13.66 10.42
CA VAL A 39 3.30 13.66 9.61
C VAL A 39 3.71 15.07 9.18
N VAL A 40 2.74 15.99 9.11
CA VAL A 40 2.99 17.44 9.00
C VAL A 40 2.12 18.12 10.04
N LYS A 41 2.77 18.83 10.97
CA LYS A 41 2.14 19.47 12.12
C LYS A 41 0.91 20.28 11.71
N ASP A 42 -0.21 20.03 12.39
CA ASP A 42 -1.51 20.68 12.23
C ASP A 42 -2.03 20.69 10.78
N THR A 43 -1.54 19.79 9.91
CA THR A 43 -1.81 19.84 8.47
C THR A 43 -2.06 18.49 7.82
N ILE A 44 -1.21 17.48 8.07
CA ILE A 44 -1.33 16.15 7.43
C ILE A 44 -1.21 15.04 8.46
N TRP A 45 -2.16 14.10 8.41
CA TRP A 45 -2.19 12.89 9.22
C TRP A 45 -2.29 11.65 8.33
N THR A 46 -1.65 10.57 8.75
CA THR A 46 -1.77 9.25 8.12
C THR A 46 -2.49 8.29 9.05
N PHE A 47 -3.29 7.39 8.48
CA PHE A 47 -4.04 6.37 9.19
C PHE A 47 -3.66 5.00 8.61
N ASP A 48 -2.86 4.27 9.35
CA ASP A 48 -2.30 2.98 8.93
C ASP A 48 -3.11 1.82 9.48
N GLN A 49 -3.43 0.86 8.63
CA GLN A 49 -4.02 -0.42 9.00
C GLN A 49 -3.17 -1.58 8.46
N PRO A 50 -3.20 -2.76 9.08
CA PRO A 50 -2.51 -3.93 8.55
C PRO A 50 -3.27 -4.53 7.35
N HIS A 51 -2.54 -4.99 6.34
CA HIS A 51 -3.08 -5.64 5.16
C HIS A 51 -2.16 -6.77 4.69
N GLY A 52 -2.69 -7.93 4.31
CA GLY A 52 -1.86 -8.96 3.68
C GLY A 52 -2.46 -10.37 3.62
N ILE A 53 -1.62 -11.32 3.24
CA ILE A 53 -1.94 -12.74 3.02
C ILE A 53 -0.81 -13.58 3.62
N LEU A 54 -1.10 -14.76 4.19
CA LEU A 54 -0.09 -15.69 4.73
C LEU A 54 0.89 -15.04 5.73
N TYR A 55 0.39 -14.11 6.54
CA TYR A 55 1.20 -13.27 7.44
C TYR A 55 2.28 -12.41 6.79
N THR A 56 2.31 -12.32 5.46
CA THR A 56 3.01 -11.26 4.73
C THR A 56 2.18 -9.98 4.85
N ILE A 57 2.33 -9.28 5.98
CA ILE A 57 1.50 -8.14 6.36
C ILE A 57 2.28 -6.84 6.18
N VAL A 58 1.74 -5.95 5.35
CA VAL A 58 2.26 -4.61 5.07
C VAL A 58 1.24 -3.56 5.51
N PRO A 59 1.65 -2.31 5.79
CA PRO A 59 0.70 -1.24 6.07
C PRO A 59 -0.11 -0.92 4.81
N ILE A 60 -1.40 -0.61 4.96
CA ILE A 60 -2.23 0.14 4.01
C ILE A 60 -2.63 1.46 4.67
N ARG A 61 -2.52 2.56 3.95
CA ARG A 61 -2.55 3.91 4.52
C ARG A 61 -3.55 4.82 3.82
N MET A 62 -4.28 5.55 4.65
CA MET A 62 -5.09 6.70 4.26
C MET A 62 -4.38 7.97 4.70
N THR A 63 -4.43 9.01 3.88
CA THR A 63 -3.88 10.33 4.20
C THR A 63 -5.02 11.33 4.36
N VAL A 64 -4.95 12.16 5.40
CA VAL A 64 -5.91 13.21 5.70
C VAL A 64 -5.17 14.54 5.71
N VAL A 65 -5.64 15.49 4.89
CA VAL A 65 -5.06 16.83 4.76
C VAL A 65 -6.08 17.87 5.20
N LYS A 66 -5.67 18.82 6.04
CA LYS A 66 -6.47 19.99 6.40
C LYS A 66 -6.54 20.98 5.24
N LEU A 67 -7.75 21.36 4.85
CA LEU A 67 -8.01 22.39 3.84
C LEU A 67 -7.92 23.80 4.44
N GLU A 68 -7.40 24.75 3.68
CA GLU A 68 -7.34 26.17 4.07
C GLU A 68 -8.73 26.79 4.15
N ALA A 69 -9.62 26.45 3.22
CA ALA A 69 -11.03 26.85 3.23
C ALA A 69 -11.86 26.18 4.35
N GLY A 70 -11.23 25.31 5.16
CA GLY A 70 -11.87 24.55 6.23
C GLY A 70 -12.42 23.20 5.77
N GLY A 71 -12.26 22.21 6.64
CA GLY A 71 -12.59 20.82 6.37
C GLY A 71 -11.37 19.96 6.08
N LEU A 72 -11.64 18.72 5.69
CA LEU A 72 -10.62 17.70 5.46
C LEU A 72 -10.72 17.10 4.05
N PHE A 73 -9.57 16.89 3.43
CA PHE A 73 -9.37 16.09 2.23
C PHE A 73 -8.84 14.72 2.62
N VAL A 74 -9.45 13.65 2.13
CA VAL A 74 -9.07 12.27 2.44
C VAL A 74 -8.63 11.56 1.17
N TYR A 75 -7.41 11.01 1.19
CA TYR A 75 -6.81 10.25 0.09
C TYR A 75 -6.64 8.79 0.49
N ALA A 76 -7.02 7.86 -0.40
CA ALA A 76 -6.94 6.41 -0.20
C ALA A 76 -7.57 5.92 1.13
N PRO A 77 -8.89 6.05 1.33
CA PRO A 77 -9.54 5.62 2.56
C PRO A 77 -9.20 4.20 3.00
N VAL A 78 -8.94 4.02 4.30
CA VAL A 78 -8.81 2.70 4.95
C VAL A 78 -10.16 2.27 5.56
N ALA A 79 -10.22 1.06 6.11
CA ALA A 79 -11.47 0.54 6.65
C ALA A 79 -12.04 1.45 7.75
N PRO A 80 -13.30 1.92 7.64
CA PRO A 80 -13.92 2.84 8.60
C PRO A 80 -14.37 2.11 9.89
N THR A 81 -13.45 1.43 10.56
CA THR A 81 -13.67 0.83 11.88
C THR A 81 -14.06 1.92 12.89
N PRO A 82 -14.77 1.60 13.98
CA PRO A 82 -15.08 2.61 14.98
C PRO A 82 -13.85 3.34 15.53
N GLU A 83 -12.71 2.66 15.69
CA GLU A 83 -11.41 3.27 16.05
C GLU A 83 -10.97 4.32 15.03
N CYS A 84 -10.91 3.95 13.74
CA CYS A 84 -10.55 4.86 12.65
C CYS A 84 -11.46 6.09 12.60
N ILE A 85 -12.78 5.87 12.68
CA ILE A 85 -13.76 6.95 12.62
C ILE A 85 -13.71 7.86 13.84
N ARG A 86 -13.42 7.32 15.03
CA ARG A 86 -13.26 8.13 16.23
C ARG A 86 -12.03 9.05 16.13
N LEU A 87 -10.88 8.50 15.73
CA LEU A 87 -9.66 9.26 15.49
C LEU A 87 -9.87 10.36 14.45
N LEU A 88 -10.56 10.05 13.34
CA LEU A 88 -10.87 11.05 12.31
C LEU A 88 -11.89 12.10 12.81
N LYS A 89 -12.85 11.73 13.66
CA LYS A 89 -13.79 12.68 14.27
C LYS A 89 -13.09 13.71 15.16
N ASP A 90 -12.00 13.34 15.82
CA ASP A 90 -11.19 14.29 16.59
C ASP A 90 -10.58 15.37 15.68
N LEU A 91 -10.17 15.00 14.46
CA LEU A 91 -9.72 15.96 13.45
C LEU A 91 -10.88 16.79 12.90
N VAL A 92 -12.04 16.16 12.63
CA VAL A 92 -13.24 16.86 12.14
C VAL A 92 -13.72 17.92 13.14
N ALA A 93 -13.67 17.62 14.44
CA ALA A 93 -14.06 18.57 15.48
C ALA A 93 -13.18 19.83 15.50
N LYS A 94 -11.91 19.71 15.11
CA LYS A 94 -10.93 20.81 15.11
C LYS A 94 -10.86 21.56 13.78
N HIS A 95 -11.00 20.85 12.68
CA HIS A 95 -10.65 21.36 11.35
C HIS A 95 -11.84 21.43 10.39
N GLY A 96 -13.00 20.89 10.77
CA GLY A 96 -14.21 20.88 9.96
C GLY A 96 -14.49 19.52 9.29
N SER A 97 -15.66 19.40 8.67
CA SER A 97 -16.11 18.16 8.02
C SER A 97 -15.17 17.68 6.91
N VAL A 98 -15.12 16.37 6.68
CA VAL A 98 -14.55 15.81 5.43
C VAL A 98 -15.32 16.36 4.23
N LYS A 99 -14.62 17.03 3.32
CA LYS A 99 -15.16 17.63 2.10
C LYS A 99 -14.96 16.73 0.89
N TYR A 100 -13.79 16.12 0.78
CA TYR A 100 -13.38 15.36 -0.40
C TYR A 100 -12.79 14.01 0.01
N ILE A 101 -13.18 12.97 -0.72
CA ILE A 101 -12.65 11.61 -0.57
C ILE A 101 -12.15 11.18 -1.94
N ILE A 102 -10.88 10.79 -2.03
CA ILE A 102 -10.25 10.36 -3.27
C ILE A 102 -9.99 8.86 -3.21
N LEU A 103 -10.52 8.11 -4.19
CA LEU A 103 -10.02 6.78 -4.55
C LEU A 103 -8.96 6.97 -5.63
N PRO A 104 -7.66 6.87 -5.30
CA PRO A 104 -6.61 7.27 -6.22
C PRO A 104 -6.17 6.17 -7.19
N THR A 105 -6.79 4.98 -7.17
CA THR A 105 -6.43 3.88 -8.08
C THR A 105 -7.64 3.21 -8.69
N SER A 106 -7.48 2.67 -9.91
CA SER A 106 -8.49 1.83 -10.58
C SER A 106 -8.27 0.33 -10.36
N SER A 107 -7.04 -0.10 -10.06
CA SER A 107 -6.62 -1.51 -9.98
C SER A 107 -6.50 -2.05 -8.56
N GLY A 108 -6.24 -1.21 -7.56
CA GLY A 108 -6.08 -1.63 -6.16
C GLY A 108 -7.43 -1.94 -5.49
N LEU A 109 -7.85 -3.21 -5.51
CA LEU A 109 -9.11 -3.65 -4.89
C LEU A 109 -9.11 -3.39 -3.37
N GLU A 110 -7.95 -3.53 -2.74
CA GLU A 110 -7.71 -3.26 -1.33
C GLU A 110 -7.88 -1.79 -0.96
N HIS A 111 -7.63 -0.85 -1.88
CA HIS A 111 -7.92 0.57 -1.68
C HIS A 111 -9.40 0.87 -1.97
N LYS A 112 -9.98 0.21 -2.98
CA LYS A 112 -11.36 0.43 -3.44
C LYS A 112 -12.43 -0.01 -2.44
N VAL A 113 -12.24 -1.18 -1.82
CA VAL A 113 -13.26 -1.83 -0.97
C VAL A 113 -13.68 -0.98 0.24
N PHE A 114 -12.82 -0.06 0.69
CA PHE A 114 -13.09 0.78 1.85
C PHE A 114 -13.88 2.05 1.51
N VAL A 115 -13.83 2.52 0.27
CA VAL A 115 -14.32 3.86 -0.10
C VAL A 115 -15.81 4.00 0.07
N GLY A 116 -16.63 3.07 -0.45
CA GLY A 116 -18.08 3.11 -0.30
C GLY A 116 -18.51 3.14 1.19
N PRO A 117 -18.09 2.16 2.01
CA PRO A 117 -18.34 2.17 3.46
C PRO A 117 -17.82 3.41 4.17
N PHE A 118 -16.65 3.94 3.80
CA PHE A 118 -16.09 5.15 4.39
C PHE A 118 -16.91 6.39 4.02
N ALA A 119 -17.29 6.55 2.75
CA ALA A 119 -18.11 7.65 2.27
C ALA A 119 -19.48 7.70 2.95
N ARG A 120 -20.06 6.57 3.37
CA ARG A 120 -21.31 6.55 4.16
C ARG A 120 -21.17 7.17 5.54
N ARG A 121 -19.96 7.21 6.12
CA ARG A 121 -19.69 7.87 7.40
C ARG A 121 -19.63 9.40 7.27
N PHE A 122 -19.39 9.90 6.06
CA PHE A 122 -19.26 11.32 5.73
C PHE A 122 -20.19 11.66 4.55
N PRO A 123 -21.52 11.75 4.79
CA PRO A 123 -22.51 11.84 3.72
C PRO A 123 -22.44 13.13 2.89
N GLN A 124 -21.81 14.18 3.42
CA GLN A 124 -21.64 15.47 2.75
C GLN A 124 -20.36 15.56 1.90
N ALA A 125 -19.47 14.58 1.99
CA ALA A 125 -18.22 14.59 1.23
C ALA A 125 -18.47 14.23 -0.24
N GLN A 126 -17.85 14.95 -1.18
CA GLN A 126 -17.76 14.51 -2.57
C GLN A 126 -16.71 13.39 -2.68
N VAL A 127 -16.98 12.42 -3.55
CA VAL A 127 -16.09 11.29 -3.82
C VAL A 127 -15.55 11.44 -5.24
N PHE A 128 -14.23 11.54 -5.37
CA PHE A 128 -13.54 11.51 -6.64
C PHE A 128 -12.83 10.17 -6.79
N VAL A 129 -12.89 9.57 -7.98
CA VAL A 129 -12.23 8.30 -8.27
C VAL A 129 -11.28 8.45 -9.44
N ALA A 130 -10.18 7.69 -9.45
CA ALA A 130 -9.35 7.54 -10.64
C ALA A 130 -10.22 7.08 -11.83
N PRO A 131 -9.95 7.52 -13.06
CA PRO A 131 -10.75 7.14 -14.22
C PRO A 131 -10.68 5.63 -14.51
N HIS A 132 -11.61 5.16 -15.34
CA HIS A 132 -11.66 3.77 -15.82
C HIS A 132 -11.70 2.73 -14.69
N GLN A 133 -12.52 2.99 -13.66
CA GLN A 133 -12.76 2.01 -12.61
C GLN A 133 -13.32 0.71 -13.16
N TRP A 134 -12.80 -0.42 -12.67
CA TRP A 134 -13.26 -1.74 -13.04
C TRP A 134 -13.36 -2.68 -11.83
N SER A 135 -14.06 -3.81 -11.96
CA SER A 135 -14.09 -4.85 -10.94
C SER A 135 -13.93 -6.25 -11.51
N PHE A 136 -13.52 -7.19 -10.65
CA PHE A 136 -13.30 -8.59 -10.95
C PHE A 136 -14.14 -9.47 -10.00
N PRO A 137 -14.69 -10.62 -10.44
CA PRO A 137 -14.57 -11.22 -11.78
C PRO A 137 -15.50 -10.61 -12.83
N ILE A 138 -16.45 -9.78 -12.42
CA ILE A 138 -17.42 -9.11 -13.28
C ILE A 138 -17.25 -7.61 -13.10
N ASN A 139 -17.24 -6.86 -14.21
CA ASN A 139 -17.14 -5.41 -14.17
C ASN A 139 -18.50 -4.79 -13.78
N LEU A 140 -18.63 -4.37 -12.53
CA LEU A 140 -19.84 -3.85 -11.92
C LEU A 140 -19.74 -2.33 -11.75
N PRO A 141 -20.84 -1.59 -11.91
CA PRO A 141 -20.84 -0.16 -11.66
C PRO A 141 -20.55 0.16 -10.19
N LEU A 142 -19.84 1.25 -9.93
CA LEU A 142 -19.45 1.67 -8.57
C LEU A 142 -20.64 1.79 -7.60
N SER A 143 -21.81 2.19 -8.09
CA SER A 143 -23.02 2.29 -7.27
C SER A 143 -23.42 0.94 -6.66
N TRP A 144 -23.22 -0.16 -7.40
CA TRP A 144 -23.46 -1.53 -6.91
C TRP A 144 -22.37 -1.99 -5.95
N LEU A 145 -21.17 -1.43 -6.07
CA LEU A 145 -20.07 -1.62 -5.11
C LEU A 145 -20.21 -0.72 -3.86
N GLY A 146 -21.33 0.01 -3.75
CA GLY A 146 -21.68 0.79 -2.58
C GLY A 146 -21.19 2.23 -2.58
N PHE A 147 -20.71 2.74 -3.72
CA PHE A 147 -20.37 4.15 -3.88
C PHE A 147 -21.66 4.99 -3.99
N PRO A 148 -21.70 6.17 -3.35
CA PRO A 148 -22.86 7.04 -3.37
C PRO A 148 -22.98 7.73 -4.74
N GLN A 149 -23.89 7.24 -5.58
CA GLN A 149 -24.02 7.64 -6.99
C GLN A 149 -24.14 9.16 -7.20
N SER A 150 -24.91 9.88 -6.39
CA SER A 150 -25.17 11.31 -6.58
C SER A 150 -23.99 12.23 -6.27
N ARG A 151 -22.89 11.69 -5.72
CA ARG A 151 -21.71 12.45 -5.28
C ARG A 151 -20.40 11.73 -5.54
N THR A 152 -20.42 10.73 -6.43
CA THR A 152 -19.22 10.02 -6.89
C THR A 152 -19.00 10.40 -8.34
N GLN A 153 -17.81 10.90 -8.66
CA GLN A 153 -17.42 11.27 -10.02
C GLN A 153 -15.97 10.88 -10.29
N GLU A 154 -15.62 10.66 -11.55
CA GLU A 154 -14.21 10.54 -11.92
C GLU A 154 -13.51 11.88 -11.70
N ILE A 155 -12.24 11.82 -11.32
CA ILE A 155 -11.43 13.04 -11.26
C ILE A 155 -11.26 13.58 -12.69
N PRO A 156 -11.58 14.86 -12.95
CA PRO A 156 -11.50 15.42 -14.30
C PRO A 156 -10.04 15.48 -14.77
N GLU A 157 -9.80 15.54 -16.08
CA GLU A 157 -8.43 15.68 -16.61
C GLU A 157 -7.84 17.08 -16.33
N ASP A 158 -8.70 18.10 -16.32
CA ASP A 158 -8.33 19.49 -16.06
C ASP A 158 -8.43 19.80 -14.56
N ASN A 159 -7.27 20.08 -13.96
CA ASN A 159 -7.16 20.39 -12.54
C ASN A 159 -8.01 21.59 -12.13
N SER A 160 -8.34 22.54 -13.02
CA SER A 160 -9.16 23.70 -12.66
C SER A 160 -10.62 23.34 -12.33
N GLN A 161 -11.06 22.14 -12.71
CA GLN A 161 -12.44 21.68 -12.54
C GLN A 161 -12.72 21.05 -11.17
N VAL A 162 -11.70 20.80 -10.35
CA VAL A 162 -11.90 20.33 -8.97
C VAL A 162 -11.98 21.50 -7.99
N PRO A 163 -12.83 21.41 -6.95
CA PRO A 163 -13.03 22.49 -5.98
C PRO A 163 -11.88 22.65 -4.97
N PHE A 164 -10.78 21.92 -5.15
CA PHE A 164 -9.57 21.95 -4.31
C PHE A 164 -8.31 22.28 -5.13
N SER A 165 -8.48 22.81 -6.35
CA SER A 165 -7.40 23.11 -7.30
C SER A 165 -6.44 24.20 -6.83
N ASP A 166 -6.90 25.13 -5.99
CA ASP A 166 -6.05 26.17 -5.40
C ASP A 166 -4.96 25.59 -4.49
N GLU A 167 -5.30 24.53 -3.73
CA GLU A 167 -4.43 23.92 -2.72
C GLU A 167 -3.64 22.71 -3.27
N PHE A 168 -4.16 22.06 -4.32
CA PHE A 168 -3.60 20.80 -4.85
C PHE A 168 -3.44 20.83 -6.36
N ASP A 169 -2.36 20.22 -6.84
CA ASP A 169 -2.25 19.75 -8.23
C ASP A 169 -2.39 18.23 -8.27
N TYR A 170 -2.82 17.68 -9.39
CA TYR A 170 -2.78 16.23 -9.60
C TYR A 170 -2.42 15.85 -11.04
N ALA A 171 -2.05 14.59 -11.21
CA ALA A 171 -1.71 13.96 -12.47
C ALA A 171 -2.15 12.50 -12.45
N VAL A 172 -2.87 12.10 -13.49
CA VAL A 172 -3.37 10.74 -13.63
C VAL A 172 -2.43 9.93 -14.53
N LEU A 173 -1.94 8.81 -14.01
CA LEU A 173 -1.35 7.75 -14.81
C LEU A 173 -2.45 6.71 -15.07
N ASP A 174 -2.75 6.42 -16.32
CA ASP A 174 -3.83 5.49 -16.66
C ASP A 174 -3.46 4.59 -17.84
N ILE A 175 -3.06 3.37 -17.52
CA ILE A 175 -2.52 2.40 -18.46
C ILE A 175 -3.59 1.36 -18.74
N ASN A 176 -3.98 1.25 -20.01
CA ASN A 176 -4.87 0.19 -20.47
C ASN A 176 -4.11 -1.17 -20.50
N LEU A 177 -4.62 -2.14 -19.73
CA LEU A 177 -4.07 -3.50 -19.65
C LEU A 177 -4.89 -4.53 -20.46
N GLY A 178 -5.80 -4.07 -21.31
CA GLY A 178 -6.70 -4.86 -22.16
C GLY A 178 -7.92 -5.41 -21.42
N ARG A 179 -7.76 -6.01 -20.23
CA ARG A 179 -8.87 -6.56 -19.41
C ARG A 179 -9.26 -5.69 -18.22
N GLY A 180 -8.66 -4.51 -18.13
CA GLY A 180 -8.82 -3.53 -17.06
C GLY A 180 -7.81 -2.41 -17.25
N SER A 181 -7.71 -1.51 -16.28
CA SER A 181 -6.71 -0.44 -16.27
C SER A 181 -5.85 -0.49 -15.01
N PHE A 182 -4.61 -0.03 -15.12
CA PHE A 182 -3.86 0.45 -13.98
C PHE A 182 -3.94 1.97 -13.96
N GLY A 183 -4.67 2.50 -12.99
CA GLY A 183 -4.82 3.92 -12.75
C GLY A 183 -4.16 4.33 -11.44
N GLU A 184 -3.45 5.44 -11.44
CA GLU A 184 -2.99 6.13 -10.23
C GLU A 184 -3.19 7.65 -10.36
N VAL A 185 -3.73 8.28 -9.32
CA VAL A 185 -3.86 9.73 -9.19
C VAL A 185 -2.80 10.22 -8.20
N ALA A 186 -1.71 10.77 -8.73
CA ALA A 186 -0.74 11.50 -7.92
C ALA A 186 -1.32 12.85 -7.52
N VAL A 187 -1.26 13.21 -6.23
CA VAL A 187 -1.78 14.49 -5.72
C VAL A 187 -0.66 15.24 -4.99
N PHE A 188 -0.37 16.45 -5.40
CA PHE A 188 0.60 17.33 -4.78
C PHE A 188 -0.09 18.39 -3.93
N HIS A 189 0.14 18.36 -2.62
CA HIS A 189 -0.29 19.42 -1.72
C HIS A 189 0.77 20.54 -1.69
N LYS A 190 0.42 21.69 -2.28
CA LYS A 190 1.36 22.79 -2.58
C LYS A 190 2.04 23.33 -1.33
N ARG A 191 1.25 23.67 -0.30
CA ARG A 191 1.75 24.35 0.91
C ARG A 191 2.75 23.52 1.71
N SER A 192 2.53 22.21 1.84
CA SER A 192 3.43 21.34 2.60
C SER A 192 4.47 20.63 1.72
N ARG A 193 4.53 20.94 0.43
CA ARG A 193 5.43 20.31 -0.54
C ARG A 193 5.40 18.78 -0.45
N THR A 194 4.20 18.22 -0.36
CA THR A 194 4.01 16.79 -0.10
C THR A 194 3.27 16.14 -1.26
N LEU A 195 3.89 15.13 -1.85
CA LEU A 195 3.31 14.32 -2.92
C LEU A 195 2.63 13.08 -2.32
N LEU A 196 1.38 12.84 -2.68
CA LEU A 196 0.62 11.66 -2.30
C LEU A 196 0.58 10.69 -3.48
N LEU A 197 0.98 9.45 -3.22
CA LEU A 197 1.00 8.37 -4.22
C LEU A 197 0.33 7.14 -3.67
N THR A 198 -0.15 6.28 -4.58
CA THR A 198 -0.77 5.01 -4.21
C THR A 198 0.29 3.92 -4.16
N ASP A 199 0.52 3.25 -5.29
CA ASP A 199 1.32 2.02 -5.36
C ASP A 199 2.54 2.15 -6.27
N THR A 200 2.64 3.25 -7.04
CA THR A 200 3.67 3.40 -8.07
C THR A 200 5.07 3.55 -7.48
N ILE A 201 5.23 4.31 -6.39
CA ILE A 201 6.50 4.46 -5.67
C ILE A 201 6.37 3.92 -4.25
N LEU A 202 7.34 3.09 -3.88
CA LEU A 202 7.52 2.53 -2.54
C LEU A 202 8.91 2.88 -2.01
N SER A 203 9.05 2.85 -0.69
CA SER A 203 10.32 2.72 0.01
C SER A 203 10.13 1.78 1.19
N VAL A 204 11.18 1.03 1.57
CA VAL A 204 11.11 0.01 2.62
C VAL A 204 11.94 0.47 3.82
N PRO A 205 11.33 0.63 5.01
CA PRO A 205 12.06 0.98 6.23
C PRO A 205 12.87 -0.23 6.73
N GLU A 206 13.96 0.03 7.44
CA GLU A 206 14.77 -1.05 8.05
C GLU A 206 13.97 -1.80 9.14
N ASP A 207 13.23 -1.05 9.94
CA ASP A 207 12.43 -1.53 11.07
C ASP A 207 10.94 -1.62 10.71
N PRO A 208 10.18 -2.53 11.36
CA PRO A 208 8.74 -2.63 11.15
C PRO A 208 8.01 -1.33 11.52
N PRO A 209 7.08 -0.85 10.68
CA PRO A 209 6.27 0.31 10.99
C PRO A 209 5.40 0.07 12.22
N ALA A 210 5.00 1.15 12.90
CA ALA A 210 4.26 1.07 14.18
C ALA A 210 3.03 0.16 14.12
N ILE A 211 2.27 0.18 13.01
CA ILE A 211 1.09 -0.66 12.83
C ILE A 211 1.40 -2.17 12.83
N ALA A 212 2.57 -2.57 12.32
CA ALA A 212 3.01 -3.96 12.30
C ALA A 212 3.50 -4.44 13.68
N GLN A 213 3.83 -3.50 14.59
CA GLN A 213 4.31 -3.82 15.93
C GLN A 213 3.18 -4.03 16.95
N ILE A 214 1.94 -3.66 16.64
CA ILE A 214 0.79 -3.81 17.55
C ILE A 214 0.43 -5.29 17.78
N ASP A 215 0.39 -6.08 16.70
CA ASP A 215 0.33 -7.54 16.78
C ASP A 215 1.60 -8.08 16.11
N PRO A 216 2.65 -8.40 16.88
CA PRO A 216 3.95 -8.78 16.33
C PRO A 216 3.94 -10.20 15.76
N TYR A 217 2.89 -10.99 15.95
CA TYR A 217 2.89 -12.40 15.57
C TYR A 217 3.22 -12.65 14.09
N PRO A 218 2.70 -11.89 13.11
CA PRO A 218 3.12 -12.05 11.72
C PRO A 218 4.63 -11.83 11.51
N LEU A 219 5.22 -10.83 12.19
CA LEU A 219 6.67 -10.58 12.14
C LEU A 219 7.41 -11.81 12.69
N LEU A 220 7.04 -12.23 13.90
CA LEU A 220 7.70 -13.35 14.58
C LEU A 220 7.52 -14.68 13.85
N PHE A 221 6.37 -14.87 13.19
CA PHE A 221 6.10 -16.04 12.36
C PHE A 221 7.12 -16.14 11.22
N HIS A 222 7.40 -15.02 10.52
CA HIS A 222 8.35 -14.94 9.41
C HIS A 222 9.81 -14.83 9.86
N ALA A 223 10.08 -14.53 11.12
CA ALA A 223 11.43 -14.50 11.69
C ALA A 223 12.06 -15.90 11.83
N ARG A 224 11.24 -16.95 11.89
CA ARG A 224 11.68 -18.34 12.05
C ARG A 224 12.43 -18.87 10.82
N GLU A 225 13.39 -19.75 11.05
CA GLU A 225 14.07 -20.53 10.01
C GLU A 225 13.26 -21.74 9.56
N ASN A 226 12.47 -22.32 10.47
CA ASN A 226 11.62 -23.47 10.16
C ASN A 226 10.41 -23.56 11.12
N GLY A 227 9.50 -24.50 10.84
CA GLY A 227 8.26 -24.67 11.60
C GLY A 227 8.42 -25.24 13.01
N LEU A 228 9.61 -25.73 13.38
CA LEU A 228 9.89 -26.31 14.71
C LEU A 228 10.42 -25.27 15.70
N GLU A 229 10.90 -24.13 15.20
CA GLU A 229 11.46 -23.06 16.02
C GLU A 229 10.38 -22.40 16.89
N VAL A 230 10.71 -22.21 18.16
CA VAL A 230 9.86 -21.50 19.12
C VAL A 230 9.86 -20.01 18.77
N ILE A 231 8.69 -19.38 18.86
CA ILE A 231 8.57 -17.94 18.65
C ILE A 231 9.07 -17.19 19.87
N GLU A 232 10.12 -16.38 19.69
CA GLU A 232 10.65 -15.46 20.70
C GLU A 232 10.40 -14.01 20.29
N ASP A 233 9.72 -13.26 21.15
CA ASP A 233 9.42 -11.84 20.90
C ASP A 233 10.54 -10.93 21.40
N ASN A 234 11.41 -10.50 20.48
CA ASN A 234 12.45 -9.51 20.72
C ASN A 234 12.62 -8.60 19.48
N GLN A 235 13.32 -7.47 19.65
CA GLN A 235 13.48 -6.47 18.58
C GLN A 235 14.17 -7.06 17.34
N ALA A 236 15.19 -7.92 17.53
CA ALA A 236 15.91 -8.55 16.44
C ALA A 236 15.00 -9.46 15.60
N ASN A 237 14.16 -10.27 16.24
CA ASN A 237 13.19 -11.14 15.56
C ASN A 237 12.08 -10.35 14.88
N ARG A 238 11.57 -9.27 15.49
CA ARG A 238 10.60 -8.39 14.83
C ARG A 238 11.19 -7.76 13.56
N ARG A 239 12.43 -7.25 13.62
CA ARG A 239 13.15 -6.71 12.46
C ARG A 239 13.39 -7.78 11.40
N LYS A 240 13.93 -8.94 11.78
CA LYS A 240 14.16 -10.08 10.88
C LYS A 240 12.89 -10.50 10.14
N GLY A 241 11.78 -10.63 10.87
CA GLY A 241 10.46 -10.93 10.34
C GLY A 241 9.98 -9.88 9.33
N TRP A 242 10.12 -8.60 9.68
CA TRP A 242 9.75 -7.48 8.80
C TRP A 242 10.53 -7.48 7.48
N GLN A 243 11.83 -7.69 7.55
CA GLN A 243 12.70 -7.69 6.37
C GLN A 243 12.31 -8.84 5.42
N ARG A 244 12.05 -10.03 5.97
CA ARG A 244 11.56 -11.20 5.23
C ARG A 244 10.17 -10.99 4.64
N ILE A 245 9.25 -10.38 5.40
CA ILE A 245 7.92 -9.98 4.92
C ILE A 245 8.05 -8.98 3.76
N SER A 246 8.95 -8.01 3.85
CA SER A 246 9.15 -7.02 2.79
C SER A 246 9.65 -7.66 1.49
N LEU A 247 10.63 -8.57 1.60
CA LEU A 247 11.09 -9.36 0.45
C LEU A 247 9.96 -10.20 -0.16
N PHE A 248 9.17 -10.87 0.66
CA PHE A 248 8.03 -11.65 0.18
C PHE A 248 6.97 -10.75 -0.48
N ALA A 249 6.60 -9.63 0.14
CA ALA A 249 5.56 -8.75 -0.37
C ALA A 249 5.94 -8.13 -1.72
N ILE A 250 7.22 -7.78 -1.91
CA ILE A 250 7.69 -7.09 -3.11
C ILE A 250 8.04 -8.05 -4.26
N TYR A 251 8.66 -9.20 -3.95
CA TYR A 251 9.09 -10.17 -4.97
C TYR A 251 8.14 -11.37 -5.15
N PHE A 252 7.17 -11.56 -4.25
CA PHE A 252 6.37 -12.78 -4.04
C PHE A 252 7.20 -14.00 -3.62
N ARG A 253 8.24 -14.32 -4.40
CA ARG A 253 9.23 -15.36 -4.11
C ARG A 253 10.62 -14.85 -4.49
N PRO A 254 11.34 -14.16 -3.59
CA PRO A 254 12.72 -13.75 -3.83
C PRO A 254 13.62 -14.99 -4.01
N ASN A 255 14.79 -14.85 -4.63
CA ASN A 255 15.73 -15.96 -4.86
C ASN A 255 16.15 -16.59 -3.52
N ALA A 256 16.32 -15.75 -2.49
CA ALA A 256 16.66 -16.18 -1.15
C ALA A 256 15.56 -17.01 -0.44
N LEU A 257 14.34 -17.09 -0.98
CA LEU A 257 13.25 -17.89 -0.42
C LEU A 257 13.03 -19.18 -1.21
N GLN A 258 13.39 -20.30 -0.59
CA GLN A 258 13.07 -21.64 -1.07
C GLN A 258 11.77 -22.14 -0.44
N VAL A 259 10.96 -22.84 -1.24
CA VAL A 259 9.76 -23.53 -0.76
C VAL A 259 10.13 -24.98 -0.50
N ALA A 260 9.93 -25.43 0.74
CA ALA A 260 10.22 -26.81 1.10
C ALA A 260 9.33 -27.78 0.29
N GLY A 261 9.89 -28.92 -0.11
CA GLY A 261 9.15 -29.96 -0.83
C GLY A 261 8.00 -30.54 0.00
N LEU A 262 6.90 -30.96 -0.66
CA LEU A 262 5.67 -31.40 0.01
C LEU A 262 5.90 -32.45 1.11
N ARG A 263 6.73 -33.47 0.86
CA ARG A 263 7.06 -34.52 1.84
C ARG A 263 7.67 -33.94 3.12
N GLN A 264 8.60 -32.99 2.98
CA GLN A 264 9.26 -32.35 4.12
C GLN A 264 8.26 -31.49 4.90
N VAL A 265 7.42 -30.72 4.20
CA VAL A 265 6.38 -29.90 4.83
C VAL A 265 5.42 -30.76 5.67
N PHE A 266 4.96 -31.89 5.14
CA PHE A 266 4.11 -32.82 5.90
C PHE A 266 4.81 -33.38 7.14
N ALA A 267 6.09 -33.76 7.02
CA ALA A 267 6.87 -34.26 8.14
C ALA A 267 7.09 -33.18 9.23
N ASP A 268 7.35 -31.93 8.83
CA ASP A 268 7.53 -30.80 9.75
C ASP A 268 6.23 -30.45 10.47
N ILE A 269 5.09 -30.47 9.77
CA ILE A 269 3.77 -30.23 10.35
C ILE A 269 3.49 -31.22 11.49
N LEU A 270 3.86 -32.50 11.35
CA LEU A 270 3.68 -33.51 12.40
C LEU A 270 4.53 -33.24 13.64
N LYS A 271 5.69 -32.60 13.47
CA LYS A 271 6.65 -32.29 14.54
C LYS A 271 6.47 -30.88 15.11
N ALA A 272 5.63 -30.05 14.49
CA ALA A 272 5.47 -28.65 14.86
C ALA A 272 4.97 -28.52 16.32
N PRO A 273 5.63 -27.69 17.16
CA PRO A 273 5.28 -27.53 18.57
C PRO A 273 3.94 -26.81 18.77
N ASP A 274 3.55 -25.94 17.83
CA ASP A 274 2.25 -25.25 17.82
C ASP A 274 1.49 -25.59 16.53
N ARG A 275 0.31 -26.21 16.70
CA ARG A 275 -0.60 -26.61 15.61
C ARG A 275 -1.96 -25.92 15.75
N SER A 276 -1.99 -24.78 16.43
CA SER A 276 -3.17 -23.93 16.53
C SER A 276 -3.57 -23.35 15.17
N LYS A 277 -4.81 -22.85 15.06
CA LYS A 277 -5.27 -22.12 13.87
C LYS A 277 -4.38 -20.90 13.55
N ARG A 278 -3.87 -20.21 14.57
CA ARG A 278 -2.99 -19.05 14.43
C ARG A 278 -1.64 -19.46 13.83
N ALA A 279 -1.13 -20.64 14.17
CA ALA A 279 0.10 -21.20 13.59
C ALA A 279 -0.13 -21.94 12.26
N TYR A 280 -1.28 -21.73 11.60
CA TYR A 280 -1.69 -22.48 10.40
C TYR A 280 -1.56 -24.00 10.55
N PHE A 281 -1.94 -24.53 11.71
CA PHE A 281 -1.84 -25.96 12.02
C PHE A 281 -0.43 -26.55 11.91
N GLY A 282 0.59 -25.70 12.12
CA GLY A 282 2.01 -26.06 12.00
C GLY A 282 2.58 -25.89 10.59
N LEU A 283 1.80 -25.40 9.63
CA LEU A 283 2.26 -25.16 8.27
C LEU A 283 3.26 -24.00 8.24
N PHE A 284 4.51 -24.31 7.88
CA PHE A 284 5.56 -23.32 7.64
C PHE A 284 6.45 -23.74 6.44
N PRO A 285 6.09 -23.35 5.21
CA PRO A 285 6.75 -23.83 4.00
C PRO A 285 8.01 -23.03 3.62
N PHE A 286 8.36 -22.00 4.40
CA PHE A 286 9.42 -21.05 4.07
C PHE A 286 10.79 -21.58 4.51
N ARG A 287 11.80 -21.44 3.64
CA ARG A 287 13.21 -21.69 3.91
C ARG A 287 14.04 -20.56 3.33
N TRP A 288 14.72 -19.82 4.19
CA TRP A 288 15.53 -18.69 3.79
C TRP A 288 17.00 -19.11 3.62
N GLN A 289 17.62 -18.68 2.53
CA GLN A 289 19.05 -18.85 2.29
C GLN A 289 19.85 -17.86 3.15
N GLU A 290 21.09 -18.19 3.52
CA GLU A 290 21.92 -17.37 4.42
C GLU A 290 22.17 -15.94 3.93
N ASN A 291 22.04 -15.68 2.61
CA ASN A 291 22.26 -14.38 1.99
C ASN A 291 21.01 -13.48 1.92
N TRP A 292 19.88 -13.86 2.54
CA TRP A 292 18.62 -13.11 2.43
C TRP A 292 18.73 -11.65 2.89
N GLN A 293 19.63 -11.34 3.83
CA GLN A 293 19.90 -9.97 4.30
C GLN A 293 20.47 -9.09 3.19
N GLN A 294 21.27 -9.66 2.27
CA GLN A 294 21.80 -8.92 1.12
C GLN A 294 20.68 -8.58 0.14
N SER A 295 19.76 -9.52 -0.12
CA SER A 295 18.54 -9.24 -0.90
C SER A 295 17.73 -8.10 -0.27
N PHE A 296 17.57 -8.10 1.06
CA PHE A 296 16.88 -7.00 1.75
C PHE A 296 17.62 -5.68 1.62
N ALA A 297 18.94 -5.65 1.80
CA ALA A 297 19.75 -4.45 1.64
C ALA A 297 19.65 -3.87 0.22
N ASN A 298 19.68 -4.72 -0.81
CA ASN A 298 19.53 -4.33 -2.21
C ASN A 298 18.13 -3.78 -2.52
N LEU A 299 17.08 -4.42 -1.96
CA LEU A 299 15.70 -3.96 -2.08
C LEU A 299 15.53 -2.58 -1.42
N ARG A 300 15.97 -2.45 -0.15
CA ARG A 300 15.85 -1.21 0.62
C ARG A 300 16.63 -0.07 -0.05
N GLY A 301 17.83 -0.34 -0.55
CA GLY A 301 18.67 0.67 -1.22
C GLY A 301 18.84 1.94 -0.39
N ASP A 302 19.08 1.75 0.91
CA ASP A 302 19.15 2.80 1.93
C ASP A 302 17.91 3.70 2.08
N GLY A 303 16.72 3.17 1.79
CA GLY A 303 15.45 3.91 1.87
C GLY A 303 15.11 4.66 0.59
N ARG A 304 15.82 4.40 -0.52
CA ARG A 304 15.53 5.01 -1.81
C ARG A 304 14.10 4.71 -2.28
N PRO A 305 13.42 5.66 -2.94
CA PRO A 305 12.18 5.37 -3.64
C PRO A 305 12.43 4.44 -4.83
N PHE A 306 11.50 3.52 -5.09
CA PHE A 306 11.53 2.64 -6.24
C PHE A 306 10.14 2.19 -6.67
N VAL A 307 10.02 1.80 -7.93
CA VAL A 307 8.81 1.13 -8.45
C VAL A 307 8.86 -0.36 -8.10
N ALA A 308 7.77 -0.93 -7.58
CA ALA A 308 7.74 -2.36 -7.27
C ALA A 308 8.03 -3.23 -8.51
N PRO A 309 8.80 -4.34 -8.41
CA PRO A 309 9.15 -5.19 -9.56
C PRO A 309 7.95 -5.70 -10.36
N ILE A 310 6.82 -5.95 -9.69
CA ILE A 310 5.59 -6.39 -10.35
C ILE A 310 5.06 -5.33 -11.32
N LEU A 311 5.15 -4.05 -10.95
CA LEU A 311 4.80 -2.92 -11.82
C LEU A 311 5.85 -2.74 -12.92
N GLN A 312 7.13 -2.89 -12.58
CA GLN A 312 8.23 -2.79 -13.55
C GLN A 312 8.17 -3.85 -14.66
N THR A 313 7.56 -5.00 -14.37
CA THR A 313 7.51 -6.14 -15.29
C THR A 313 6.17 -6.21 -16.02
N LEU A 314 5.05 -6.21 -15.30
CA LEU A 314 3.74 -6.52 -15.89
C LEU A 314 2.95 -5.29 -16.35
N ILE A 315 3.17 -4.12 -15.74
CA ILE A 315 2.22 -3.00 -15.80
C ILE A 315 2.79 -1.80 -16.55
N LEU A 316 3.83 -1.16 -16.00
CA LEU A 316 4.37 0.08 -16.57
C LEU A 316 5.00 -0.10 -17.97
N PRO A 317 5.59 -1.27 -18.32
CA PRO A 317 6.01 -1.54 -19.69
C PRO A 317 4.88 -1.61 -20.74
N GLN A 318 3.61 -1.60 -20.34
CA GLN A 318 2.48 -1.54 -21.30
C GLN A 318 2.27 -0.12 -21.86
N GLY A 319 2.87 0.90 -21.25
CA GLY A 319 2.80 2.29 -21.67
C GLY A 319 4.06 3.09 -21.31
N PRO A 320 5.27 2.69 -21.75
CA PRO A 320 6.52 3.26 -21.25
C PRO A 320 6.62 4.77 -21.46
N LYS A 321 6.28 5.26 -22.67
CA LYS A 321 6.24 6.70 -22.97
C LYS A 321 5.26 7.45 -22.06
N GLN A 322 4.06 6.91 -21.89
CA GLN A 322 3.02 7.52 -21.05
C GLN A 322 3.46 7.60 -19.58
N VAL A 323 4.14 6.56 -19.08
CA VAL A 323 4.68 6.53 -17.71
C VAL A 323 5.78 7.57 -17.54
N LEU A 324 6.71 7.67 -18.48
CA LEU A 324 7.79 8.67 -18.43
C LEU A 324 7.25 10.10 -18.55
N ASP A 325 6.34 10.35 -19.50
CA ASP A 325 5.68 11.66 -19.66
C ASP A 325 4.90 12.06 -18.38
N TRP A 326 4.24 11.09 -17.71
CA TRP A 326 3.59 11.31 -16.41
C TRP A 326 4.60 11.57 -15.30
N ALA A 327 5.70 10.82 -15.24
CA ALA A 327 6.73 10.98 -14.24
C ALA A 327 7.40 12.36 -14.35
N ASP A 328 7.67 12.82 -15.58
CA ASP A 328 8.18 14.16 -15.86
C ASP A 328 7.18 15.24 -15.46
N LYS A 329 5.87 15.05 -15.72
CA LYS A 329 4.83 15.97 -15.27
C LYS A 329 4.83 16.12 -13.75
N VAL A 330 4.89 15.01 -13.02
CA VAL A 330 4.93 15.00 -11.54
C VAL A 330 6.24 15.62 -11.03
N ALA A 331 7.36 15.39 -11.70
CA ALA A 331 8.67 15.95 -11.35
C ALA A 331 8.78 17.47 -11.56
N ASN A 332 7.82 18.10 -12.24
CA ASN A 332 7.74 19.56 -12.31
C ASN A 332 7.16 20.21 -11.03
N TRP A 333 6.62 19.41 -10.10
CA TRP A 333 6.14 19.93 -8.82
C TRP A 333 7.24 19.97 -7.77
N ASP A 334 7.24 21.01 -6.94
CA ASP A 334 8.25 21.27 -5.90
C ASP A 334 7.96 20.51 -4.59
N PHE A 335 7.98 19.17 -4.61
CA PHE A 335 7.80 18.34 -3.41
C PHE A 335 9.12 17.97 -2.72
N GLU A 336 9.08 17.82 -1.40
CA GLU A 336 10.22 17.44 -0.55
C GLU A 336 10.01 16.08 0.15
N GLN A 337 8.83 15.50 0.00
CA GLN A 337 8.49 14.19 0.54
C GLN A 337 7.33 13.55 -0.20
N ILE A 338 7.29 12.22 -0.14
CA ILE A 338 6.20 11.39 -0.66
C ILE A 338 5.50 10.69 0.51
N ILE A 339 4.17 10.66 0.50
CA ILE A 339 3.37 9.76 1.34
C ILE A 339 2.76 8.71 0.42
N SER A 340 3.33 7.50 0.43
CA SER A 340 2.81 6.33 -0.26
C SER A 340 1.76 5.60 0.58
N CYS A 341 0.90 4.82 -0.08
CA CYS A 341 -0.14 4.05 0.61
C CYS A 341 0.39 2.77 1.28
N HIS A 342 1.63 2.36 0.98
CA HIS A 342 2.29 1.17 1.53
C HIS A 342 3.73 1.44 1.98
N PHE A 343 4.23 0.55 2.85
CA PHE A 343 5.56 0.57 3.46
C PHE A 343 5.92 1.91 4.13
N ASP A 344 7.13 2.43 3.87
CA ASP A 344 7.68 3.61 4.53
C ASP A 344 6.92 4.88 4.13
N SER A 345 6.69 5.76 5.10
CA SER A 345 6.05 7.05 4.87
C SER A 345 6.18 7.95 6.11
N PRO A 346 6.58 9.23 5.95
CA PRO A 346 6.92 9.90 4.69
C PRO A 346 8.30 9.48 4.15
N ILE A 347 8.40 9.35 2.83
CA ILE A 347 9.66 9.09 2.10
C ILE A 347 10.30 10.44 1.80
N LYS A 348 11.53 10.68 2.28
CA LYS A 348 12.30 11.89 1.95
C LYS A 348 12.91 11.74 0.56
N THR A 349 12.49 12.60 -0.36
CA THR A 349 12.92 12.59 -1.76
C THR A 349 12.56 13.91 -2.41
N ASN A 350 13.01 14.14 -3.63
CA ASN A 350 12.78 15.38 -4.37
C ASN A 350 12.48 15.10 -5.84
N PRO A 351 12.07 16.12 -6.61
CA PRO A 351 11.61 15.93 -7.98
C PRO A 351 12.72 15.49 -8.95
N ARG A 352 14.00 15.64 -8.58
CA ARG A 352 15.14 15.14 -9.37
C ARG A 352 15.37 13.65 -9.19
N GLN A 353 15.06 13.12 -8.01
CA GLN A 353 15.21 11.69 -7.69
C GLN A 353 14.00 10.87 -8.14
N PHE A 354 12.82 11.47 -8.22
CA PHE A 354 11.58 10.77 -8.54
C PHE A 354 11.58 10.09 -9.93
N PRO A 355 11.94 10.76 -11.05
CA PRO A 355 12.00 10.12 -12.37
C PRO A 355 13.00 8.97 -12.44
N GLN A 356 14.06 8.97 -11.62
CA GLN A 356 15.09 7.93 -11.63
C GLN A 356 14.53 6.55 -11.27
N ALA A 357 13.42 6.49 -10.51
CA ALA A 357 12.73 5.25 -10.20
C ALA A 357 12.11 4.57 -11.44
N PHE A 358 11.94 5.32 -12.55
CA PHE A 358 11.34 4.88 -13.81
C PHE A 358 12.36 4.60 -14.92
N ALA A 359 13.65 4.81 -14.65
CA ALA A 359 14.74 4.64 -15.64
C ALA A 359 14.79 3.22 -16.26
N PHE A 360 14.18 2.21 -15.62
CA PHE A 360 14.07 0.86 -16.18
C PHE A 360 13.25 0.80 -17.49
N LEU A 361 12.47 1.83 -17.83
CA LEU A 361 11.72 1.97 -19.08
C LEU A 361 12.52 2.60 -20.23
N GLU A 362 13.71 3.15 -19.96
CA GLU A 362 14.55 3.83 -20.95
C GLU A 362 15.50 2.86 -21.65
N LYS A 363 15.82 3.10 -22.93
CA LYS A 363 16.81 2.31 -23.69
C LYS A 363 18.24 2.49 -23.18
N ASN A 364 18.62 3.72 -22.82
CA ASN A 364 19.98 4.09 -22.40
C ASN A 364 19.99 4.60 -20.95
N ALA A 365 19.38 3.83 -20.04
CA ALA A 365 19.28 4.20 -18.64
C ALA A 365 20.66 4.51 -18.05
N SER A 366 20.88 5.76 -17.67
CA SER A 366 22.09 6.17 -16.96
C SER A 366 21.79 6.16 -15.46
N ILE A 367 22.44 5.24 -14.74
CA ILE A 367 22.57 5.28 -13.27
C ILE A 367 21.22 5.15 -12.51
N SER A 368 20.53 4.01 -12.67
CA SER A 368 19.68 3.52 -11.57
C SER A 368 20.31 2.25 -11.00
N GLN A 369 20.23 2.05 -9.69
CA GLN A 369 20.56 0.74 -9.10
C GLN A 369 19.39 -0.22 -9.45
N PRO A 370 19.56 -1.12 -10.42
CA PRO A 370 18.49 -2.04 -10.76
C PRO A 370 18.21 -2.97 -9.59
N LEU A 371 16.97 -3.40 -9.45
CA LEU A 371 16.64 -4.47 -8.50
C LEU A 371 17.36 -5.76 -8.97
N PRO A 372 17.90 -6.59 -8.03
CA PRO A 372 18.66 -7.77 -8.40
C PRO A 372 17.88 -8.71 -9.32
N GLU A 373 18.44 -9.09 -10.47
CA GLU A 373 17.74 -9.90 -11.47
C GLU A 373 17.32 -11.27 -10.92
N GLU A 374 18.12 -11.83 -10.01
CA GLU A 374 17.82 -13.08 -9.34
C GLU A 374 16.53 -13.02 -8.52
N ASP A 375 16.29 -11.93 -7.79
CA ASP A 375 15.12 -11.75 -6.95
C ASP A 375 13.86 -11.43 -7.77
N VAL A 376 14.02 -10.84 -8.97
CA VAL A 376 12.90 -10.56 -9.90
C VAL A 376 12.53 -11.78 -10.76
N ARG A 377 13.34 -12.84 -10.76
CA ARG A 377 13.18 -14.01 -11.66
C ARG A 377 11.79 -14.62 -11.62
N PHE A 378 11.22 -14.81 -10.42
CA PHE A 378 9.88 -15.41 -10.29
C PHE A 378 8.79 -14.56 -10.96
N ILE A 379 8.90 -13.24 -10.91
CA ILE A 379 7.94 -12.33 -11.55
C ILE A 379 8.06 -12.42 -13.08
N LYS A 380 9.27 -12.54 -13.62
CA LYS A 380 9.49 -12.79 -15.05
C LYS A 380 8.93 -14.16 -15.49
N GLU A 381 9.10 -15.20 -14.67
CA GLU A 381 8.49 -16.52 -14.92
C GLU A 381 6.95 -16.45 -14.90
N LEU A 382 6.38 -15.70 -13.96
CA LEU A 382 4.94 -15.47 -13.86
C LEU A 382 4.42 -14.74 -15.10
N GLU A 383 5.09 -13.67 -15.54
CA GLU A 383 4.78 -12.94 -16.77
C GLU A 383 4.74 -13.90 -17.97
N ALA A 384 5.82 -14.66 -18.19
CA ALA A 384 5.90 -15.61 -19.29
C ALA A 384 4.75 -16.62 -19.26
N GLY A 385 4.37 -17.09 -18.07
CA GLY A 385 3.20 -17.95 -17.87
C GLY A 385 1.88 -17.28 -18.22
N LEU A 386 1.68 -16.02 -17.85
CA LEU A 386 0.48 -15.24 -18.17
C LEU A 386 0.38 -14.91 -19.66
N LEU A 387 1.50 -14.58 -20.31
CA LEU A 387 1.59 -14.37 -21.75
C LEU A 387 1.22 -15.64 -22.53
N LYS A 388 1.79 -16.79 -22.13
CA LYS A 388 1.46 -18.09 -22.74
C LYS A 388 -0.02 -18.45 -22.66
N ARG A 389 -0.72 -17.97 -21.62
CA ARG A 389 -2.16 -18.18 -21.41
C ARG A 389 -3.03 -17.08 -22.06
N GLY A 390 -2.44 -16.07 -22.70
CA GLY A 390 -3.16 -14.92 -23.25
C GLY A 390 -3.88 -14.11 -22.16
N ILE A 391 -3.32 -14.07 -20.95
CA ILE A 391 -3.87 -13.29 -19.82
C ILE A 391 -3.23 -11.91 -19.74
N ALA A 392 -1.92 -11.84 -19.94
CA ALA A 392 -1.17 -10.59 -20.01
C ALA A 392 -0.90 -10.19 -21.46
N THR A 393 -0.57 -8.91 -21.66
CA THR A 393 -0.15 -8.34 -22.95
C THR A 393 1.38 -8.23 -22.98
N PRO A 394 2.05 -8.51 -24.12
CA PRO A 394 3.49 -8.31 -24.23
C PRO A 394 3.90 -6.85 -23.94
N PRO A 395 5.04 -6.62 -23.25
CA PRO A 395 5.53 -5.27 -23.01
C PRO A 395 5.85 -4.55 -24.32
N LYS A 396 5.66 -3.23 -24.33
CA LYS A 396 6.09 -2.37 -25.44
C LYS A 396 7.61 -2.16 -25.39
N GLU A 397 8.18 -1.75 -26.51
CA GLU A 397 9.59 -1.36 -26.55
C GLU A 397 9.88 -0.23 -25.55
N LYS A 398 11.01 -0.34 -24.87
CA LYS A 398 11.59 0.76 -24.08
C LYS A 398 11.74 2.01 -24.96
N VAL A 399 11.68 3.18 -24.36
CA VAL A 399 11.76 4.47 -25.09
C VAL A 399 13.18 5.01 -25.07
#